data_AF-M3D1M6-F1
#
_entry.id   AF-M3D1M6-F1
#
_cell.length_a   1.000
_cell.length_b   1.000
_cell.length_c   1.000
_cell.angle_alpha   90.00
_cell.angle_beta   90.00
_cell.angle_gamma   90.00
#
_symmetry.space_group_name_H-M   'P 1'
#
loop_
_entity.id
_entity.type
_entity.pdbx_description
1 polymer ?
#
loop_
_entity_poly.entity_id
_entity_poly.type
_entity_poly.pdbx_seq_one_letter_code
_entity_poly.pdbx_strand_id
1 'polypeptide(L)'
;MADSLTAALNGLALSSEGLSENIDDLLDQAKPRKRIRKSPQEVKADLESQFLTPSTSFSPEWLDRLQQRWDTPTNYNELFAIGPTQTRTIIRFTREGLAGRVTGYNEVTVPANSATAKNSTSLLRKPANRADFVRGAAGYYPFAPGGLDAVEATAALEDELIQKQQDTDGSRKSEKLNKIINFAAEGGLLEVPPGFSRGLRVSD
;
A
#
# COMPACT_ATOMS: atom_id res chain seq x y z
N MET A 1 -5.87 36.66 -11.70
CA MET A 1 -4.79 37.09 -10.78
C MET A 1 -3.48 36.33 -11.01
N ALA A 2 -3.47 35.10 -11.53
CA ALA A 2 -2.22 34.41 -11.88
C ALA A 2 -1.51 35.07 -13.08
N ASP A 3 -2.27 35.48 -14.11
CA ASP A 3 -1.71 36.09 -15.33
C ASP A 3 -1.05 37.46 -15.11
N SER A 4 -1.46 38.21 -14.08
CA SER A 4 -0.84 39.49 -13.73
C SER A 4 0.51 39.30 -13.04
N LEU A 5 0.67 38.21 -12.28
CA LEU A 5 1.91 37.92 -11.56
C LEU A 5 2.96 37.34 -12.51
N THR A 6 2.57 36.48 -13.44
CA THR A 6 3.49 35.98 -14.49
C THR A 6 3.96 37.10 -15.40
N ALA A 7 3.08 38.02 -15.80
CA ALA A 7 3.46 39.22 -16.56
C ALA A 7 4.42 40.14 -15.77
N ALA A 8 4.17 40.35 -14.47
CA ALA A 8 5.05 41.15 -13.62
C ALA A 8 6.42 40.51 -13.41
N LEU A 9 6.47 39.18 -13.22
CA LEU A 9 7.72 38.43 -13.10
C LEU A 9 8.50 38.42 -14.42
N ASN A 10 7.83 38.28 -15.56
CA ASN A 10 8.47 38.38 -16.87
C ASN A 10 9.02 39.79 -17.12
N GLY A 11 8.29 40.83 -16.70
CA GLY A 11 8.78 42.21 -16.74
C GLY A 11 10.03 42.41 -15.86
N LEU A 12 10.06 41.78 -14.68
CA LEU A 12 11.23 41.82 -13.80
C LEU A 12 12.42 41.04 -14.40
N ALA A 13 12.18 39.87 -14.99
CA ALA A 13 13.20 39.09 -15.70
C ALA A 13 13.80 39.89 -16.87
N LEU A 14 12.96 40.50 -17.72
CA LEU A 14 13.38 41.38 -18.81
C LEU A 14 14.19 42.59 -18.30
N SER A 15 13.77 43.18 -17.17
CA SER A 15 14.52 44.28 -16.55
C SER A 15 15.87 43.83 -16.00
N SER A 16 15.99 42.57 -15.56
CA SER A 16 17.24 42.00 -15.07
C SER A 16 18.23 41.64 -16.19
N GLU A 17 17.73 41.24 -17.36
CA GLU A 17 18.57 40.96 -18.55
C GLU A 17 19.24 42.23 -19.11
N GLY A 18 18.69 43.41 -18.83
CA GLY A 18 19.27 44.70 -19.23
C GLY A 18 20.44 45.18 -18.37
N LEU A 19 20.78 44.49 -17.27
CA LEU A 19 21.95 44.82 -16.45
C LEU A 19 23.20 44.09 -16.98
N SER A 20 24.11 44.84 -17.60
CA SER A 20 25.41 44.34 -18.09
C SER A 20 26.51 44.37 -17.01
N GLU A 21 26.18 44.05 -15.76
CA GLU A 21 27.19 43.97 -14.69
C GLU A 21 27.71 42.53 -14.58
N ASN A 22 29.04 42.36 -14.44
CA ASN A 22 29.65 41.05 -14.21
C ASN A 22 29.12 40.48 -12.88
N ILE A 23 28.48 39.32 -12.94
CA ILE A 23 27.85 38.65 -11.79
C ILE A 23 28.88 38.40 -10.68
N ASP A 24 30.13 38.08 -11.04
CA ASP A 24 31.22 37.77 -10.11
C ASP A 24 31.65 39.00 -9.28
N ASP A 25 31.69 40.21 -9.87
CA ASP A 25 32.03 41.45 -9.15
C ASP A 25 30.92 41.90 -8.16
N LEU A 26 29.69 41.44 -8.39
CA LEU A 26 28.50 41.78 -7.60
C LEU A 26 28.35 40.86 -6.38
N LEU A 27 28.74 39.59 -6.53
CA LEU A 27 28.77 38.60 -5.44
C LEU A 27 29.80 38.96 -4.34
N ASP A 28 30.92 39.57 -4.73
CA ASP A 28 31.97 40.01 -3.80
C ASP A 28 31.64 41.32 -3.08
N GLN A 29 30.63 42.07 -3.55
CA GLN A 29 30.18 43.32 -2.93
C GLN A 29 29.05 43.06 -1.92
N ALA A 30 29.42 42.75 -0.68
CA ALA A 30 28.48 42.68 0.45
C ALA A 30 27.95 44.09 0.83
N LYS A 31 27.11 44.69 -0.02
CA LYS A 31 26.44 45.96 0.28
C LYS A 31 25.29 45.71 1.26
N PRO A 32 25.18 46.48 2.37
CA PRO A 32 24.03 46.36 3.24
C PRO A 32 22.76 46.71 2.46
N ARG A 33 21.76 45.84 2.50
CA ARG A 33 20.46 46.10 1.89
C ARG A 33 19.92 47.43 2.41
N LYS A 34 19.64 48.38 1.51
CA LYS A 34 18.97 49.64 1.87
C LYS A 34 17.62 49.27 2.50
N ARG A 35 17.45 49.55 3.80
CA ARG A 35 16.16 49.37 4.48
C ARG A 35 15.18 50.41 3.92
N ILE A 36 14.26 49.96 3.09
CA ILE A 36 13.14 50.79 2.63
C ILE A 36 12.26 51.05 3.86
N ARG A 37 12.16 52.32 4.27
CA ARG A 37 11.20 52.74 5.30
C ARG A 37 9.83 52.80 4.62
N LYS A 38 8.87 52.03 5.14
CA LYS A 38 7.49 52.09 4.66
C LYS A 38 6.95 53.50 4.89
N SER A 39 6.29 54.05 3.87
CA SER A 39 5.62 55.35 4.01
C SER A 39 4.44 55.23 5.00
N PRO A 40 4.02 56.31 5.69
CA PRO A 40 2.91 56.24 6.63
C PRO A 40 1.60 55.79 5.95
N GLN A 41 1.44 56.06 4.66
CA GLN A 41 0.29 55.62 3.87
C GLN A 41 0.35 54.12 3.57
N GLU A 42 1.53 53.58 3.26
CA GLU A 42 1.74 52.13 3.12
C GLU A 42 1.48 51.39 4.44
N VAL A 43 1.96 51.95 5.55
CA VAL A 43 1.70 51.37 6.88
C VAL A 43 0.20 51.37 7.17
N LYS A 44 -0.51 52.45 6.82
CA LYS A 44 -1.96 52.54 6.98
C LYS A 44 -2.69 51.50 6.11
N ALA A 45 -2.34 51.38 4.83
CA ALA A 45 -2.93 50.40 3.91
C ALA A 45 -2.67 48.95 4.37
N ASP A 46 -1.46 48.66 4.85
CA ASP A 46 -1.10 47.36 5.43
C ASP A 46 -2.02 47.03 6.62
N LEU A 47 -2.21 47.99 7.55
CA LEU A 47 -3.09 47.79 8.71
C LEU A 47 -4.56 47.62 8.30
N GLU A 48 -5.05 48.39 7.33
CA GLU A 48 -6.41 48.24 6.80
C GLU A 48 -6.61 46.84 6.20
N SER A 49 -5.64 46.33 5.43
CA SER A 49 -5.67 44.99 4.84
C SER A 49 -5.52 43.84 5.84
N GLN A 50 -4.95 44.09 7.02
CA GLN A 50 -4.78 43.05 8.04
C GLN A 50 -5.98 42.96 8.97
N PHE A 51 -6.60 44.10 9.31
CA PHE A 51 -7.60 44.17 10.37
C PHE A 51 -9.01 44.49 9.89
N LEU A 52 -9.17 45.21 8.77
CA LEU A 52 -10.48 45.71 8.33
C LEU A 52 -11.02 44.99 7.09
N THR A 53 -10.17 44.29 6.33
CA THR A 53 -10.65 43.46 5.21
C THR A 53 -11.13 42.11 5.71
N PRO A 54 -12.35 41.68 5.38
CA PRO A 54 -12.84 40.36 5.76
C PRO A 54 -11.99 39.27 5.12
N SER A 55 -11.75 38.19 5.86
CA SER A 55 -11.06 37.02 5.32
C SER A 55 -11.95 36.30 4.30
N THR A 56 -11.36 35.81 3.22
CA THR A 56 -12.06 35.00 2.21
C THR A 56 -12.33 33.57 2.68
N SER A 57 -11.79 33.19 3.84
CA SER A 57 -12.00 31.92 4.53
C SER A 57 -12.45 32.15 5.97
N PHE A 58 -13.14 31.17 6.55
CA PHE A 58 -13.51 31.20 7.97
C PHE A 58 -12.29 30.90 8.85
N SER A 59 -12.20 31.59 9.99
CA SER A 59 -11.24 31.24 11.05
C SER A 59 -11.65 29.90 11.70
N PRO A 60 -10.72 29.19 12.35
CA PRO A 60 -11.05 27.97 13.09
C PRO A 60 -12.15 28.21 14.14
N GLU A 61 -12.14 29.35 14.83
CA GLU A 61 -13.18 29.73 15.80
C GLU A 61 -14.57 29.84 15.18
N TRP A 62 -14.67 30.39 13.96
CA TRP A 62 -15.92 30.45 13.23
C TRP A 62 -16.32 29.09 12.65
N LEU A 63 -15.36 28.29 12.20
CA LEU A 63 -15.63 26.93 11.72
C LEU A 63 -16.20 26.05 12.83
N ASP A 64 -15.67 26.09 14.04
CA ASP A 64 -16.18 25.29 15.16
C ASP A 64 -17.63 25.64 15.52
N ARG A 65 -18.05 26.89 15.29
CA ARG A 65 -19.44 27.35 15.51
C ARG A 65 -20.38 27.01 14.35
N LEU A 66 -19.86 26.98 13.13
CA LEU A 66 -20.65 26.79 11.92
C LEU A 66 -20.71 25.32 11.48
N GLN A 67 -19.71 24.51 11.86
CA GLN A 67 -19.66 23.09 11.55
C GLN A 67 -20.55 22.30 12.49
N GLN A 68 -21.31 21.38 11.92
CA GLN A 68 -22.05 20.38 12.66
C GLN A 68 -21.44 19.01 12.38
N ARG A 69 -21.04 18.30 13.44
CA ARG A 69 -20.60 16.92 13.32
C ARG A 69 -21.83 16.00 13.33
N TRP A 70 -21.94 15.20 12.29
CA TRP A 70 -23.00 14.20 12.18
C TRP A 70 -22.61 12.95 12.97
N ASP A 71 -23.55 12.40 13.73
CA ASP A 71 -23.37 11.11 14.38
C ASP A 71 -23.41 10.01 13.30
N THR A 72 -22.26 9.40 13.05
CA THR A 72 -22.12 8.24 12.17
C THR A 72 -21.96 7.00 13.03
N PRO A 73 -22.96 6.10 13.12
CA PRO A 73 -22.81 4.86 13.88
C PRO A 73 -21.70 4.00 13.26
N THR A 74 -20.91 3.33 14.10
CA THR A 74 -19.82 2.46 13.63
C THR A 74 -20.40 1.20 12.99
N ASN A 75 -20.25 1.07 11.68
CA ASN A 75 -20.61 -0.15 10.96
C ASN A 75 -19.44 -1.14 10.95
N TYR A 76 -19.45 -2.09 11.88
CA TYR A 76 -18.38 -3.10 11.98
C TYR A 76 -18.26 -3.99 10.73
N ASN A 77 -19.32 -4.11 9.93
CA ASN A 77 -19.31 -4.96 8.74
C ASN A 77 -18.34 -4.46 7.65
N GLU A 78 -18.04 -3.16 7.63
CA GLU A 78 -17.11 -2.56 6.68
C GLU A 78 -15.65 -2.96 6.93
N LEU A 79 -15.33 -3.47 8.12
CA LEU A 79 -13.98 -3.95 8.44
C LEU A 79 -13.71 -5.35 7.87
N PHE A 80 -14.75 -6.09 7.48
CA PHE A 80 -14.58 -7.44 6.95
C PHE A 80 -14.14 -7.39 5.49
N ALA A 81 -13.04 -8.06 5.18
CA ALA A 81 -12.51 -8.20 3.82
C ALA A 81 -12.80 -9.58 3.26
N ILE A 82 -13.26 -9.63 2.02
CA ILE A 82 -13.36 -10.87 1.25
C ILE A 82 -11.96 -11.22 0.72
N GLY A 83 -11.58 -12.49 0.77
CA GLY A 83 -10.31 -12.96 0.23
C GLY A 83 -10.18 -12.69 -1.28
N PRO A 84 -8.96 -12.44 -1.78
CA PRO A 84 -8.75 -12.16 -3.21
C PRO A 84 -9.11 -13.37 -4.07
N THR A 85 -9.56 -13.09 -5.30
CA THR A 85 -9.83 -14.14 -6.29
C THR A 85 -8.55 -14.87 -6.70
N GLN A 86 -8.66 -16.17 -6.94
CA GLN A 86 -7.52 -17.01 -7.36
C GLN A 86 -7.70 -17.42 -8.82
N THR A 87 -6.70 -17.13 -9.65
CA THR A 87 -6.68 -17.58 -11.04
C THR A 87 -6.18 -19.02 -11.12
N ARG A 88 -6.88 -19.85 -11.90
CA ARG A 88 -6.51 -21.25 -12.16
C ARG A 88 -6.01 -21.50 -13.57
N THR A 89 -6.02 -20.50 -14.45
CA THR A 89 -5.57 -20.64 -15.84
C THR A 89 -4.25 -19.94 -16.05
N ILE A 90 -3.31 -20.62 -16.71
CA ILE A 90 -2.06 -20.01 -17.18
C ILE A 90 -1.90 -20.26 -18.66
N ILE A 91 -1.16 -19.38 -19.33
CA ILE A 91 -0.85 -19.51 -20.75
C ILE A 91 0.45 -20.32 -20.89
N ARG A 92 0.40 -21.44 -21.62
CA ARG A 92 1.58 -22.21 -22.01
C ARG A 92 1.83 -22.10 -23.51
N PHE A 93 3.04 -21.69 -23.87
CA PHE A 93 3.45 -21.55 -25.26
C PHE A 93 3.86 -22.90 -25.87
N THR A 94 3.31 -23.22 -27.03
CA THR A 94 3.73 -24.36 -27.84
C THR A 94 4.93 -23.95 -28.69
N ARG A 95 5.97 -24.80 -28.72
CA ARG A 95 7.20 -24.57 -29.50
C ARG A 95 7.40 -25.70 -30.49
N GLU A 96 7.72 -25.35 -31.72
CA GLU A 96 7.90 -26.30 -32.82
C GLU A 96 9.17 -26.02 -33.62
N GLY A 97 9.67 -27.06 -34.30
CA GLY A 97 10.88 -27.04 -35.09
C GLY A 97 12.18 -27.10 -34.28
N LEU A 98 13.31 -27.27 -34.97
CA LEU A 98 14.63 -27.46 -34.34
C LEU A 98 15.14 -26.18 -33.62
N ALA A 99 14.66 -25.01 -34.05
CA ALA A 99 14.95 -23.72 -33.39
C ALA A 99 14.01 -23.42 -32.20
N GLY A 100 12.95 -24.22 -31.98
CA GLY A 100 12.02 -24.06 -30.87
C GLY A 100 11.28 -22.72 -30.84
N ARG A 101 10.82 -22.21 -32.00
CA ARG A 101 10.05 -20.96 -32.05
C ARG A 101 8.66 -21.16 -31.45
N VAL A 102 8.14 -20.13 -30.78
CA VAL A 102 6.77 -20.14 -30.25
C VAL A 102 5.80 -20.03 -31.43
N THR A 103 4.99 -21.05 -31.65
CA THR A 103 4.00 -21.10 -32.75
C THR A 103 2.58 -20.84 -32.27
N GLY A 104 2.29 -21.10 -30.99
CA GLY A 104 0.97 -20.90 -30.43
C GLY A 104 0.99 -20.84 -28.91
N TYR A 105 -0.21 -20.75 -28.34
CA TYR A 105 -0.43 -20.75 -26.91
C TYR A 105 -1.68 -21.56 -26.58
N ASN A 106 -1.65 -22.24 -25.44
CA ASN A 106 -2.77 -22.98 -24.88
C ASN A 106 -2.99 -22.53 -23.44
N GLU A 107 -4.25 -22.31 -23.08
CA GLU A 107 -4.62 -22.09 -21.68
C GLU A 107 -4.68 -23.43 -20.96
N VAL A 108 -3.85 -23.59 -19.93
CA VAL A 108 -3.80 -24.81 -19.12
C VAL A 108 -4.25 -24.48 -17.72
N THR A 109 -5.13 -25.31 -17.17
CA THR A 109 -5.56 -25.19 -15.79
C THR A 109 -4.43 -25.68 -14.88
N VAL A 110 -3.97 -24.80 -14.00
CA VAL A 110 -2.97 -25.08 -12.97
C VAL A 110 -3.63 -24.91 -11.60
N PRO A 111 -3.23 -25.71 -10.61
CA PRO A 111 -3.68 -25.56 -9.24
C PRO A 111 -3.50 -24.11 -8.75
N ALA A 112 -4.44 -23.64 -7.93
CA ALA A 112 -4.51 -22.24 -7.56
C ALA A 112 -3.21 -21.79 -6.88
N ASN A 113 -2.40 -20.99 -7.60
CA ASN A 113 -1.13 -20.52 -7.08
C ASN A 113 -1.37 -19.36 -6.10
N SER A 114 -1.65 -19.72 -4.84
CA SER A 114 -1.74 -18.82 -3.70
C SER A 114 -0.44 -18.77 -2.89
N ALA A 115 0.65 -19.37 -3.37
CA ALA A 115 1.93 -19.36 -2.67
C ALA A 115 2.52 -17.95 -2.69
N THR A 116 2.67 -17.37 -1.51
CA THR A 116 3.21 -16.04 -1.27
C THR A 116 4.19 -16.10 -0.11
N ALA A 117 4.87 -14.97 0.15
CA ALA A 117 5.80 -14.91 1.25
C ALA A 117 5.16 -15.12 2.64
N LYS A 118 3.83 -15.02 2.76
CA LYS A 118 3.09 -15.13 4.02
C LYS A 118 2.58 -16.54 4.34
N ASN A 119 2.62 -17.46 3.39
CA ASN A 119 2.02 -18.79 3.54
C ASN A 119 2.83 -19.91 2.88
N SER A 120 4.03 -19.62 2.35
CA SER A 120 4.82 -20.63 1.67
C SER A 120 6.33 -20.47 1.84
N THR A 121 6.99 -21.63 1.97
CA THR A 121 8.46 -21.77 2.00
C THR A 121 9.06 -22.11 0.62
N SER A 122 8.21 -22.31 -0.40
CA SER A 122 8.62 -22.70 -1.75
C SER A 122 9.37 -21.58 -2.48
N LEU A 123 10.38 -21.97 -3.29
CA LEU A 123 11.11 -21.04 -4.16
C LEU A 123 10.21 -20.49 -5.30
N LEU A 124 9.21 -21.26 -5.71
CA LEU A 124 8.28 -20.91 -6.80
C LEU A 124 7.13 -19.99 -6.35
N ARG A 125 7.12 -19.55 -5.08
CA ARG A 125 6.14 -18.60 -4.57
C ARG A 125 6.23 -17.27 -5.30
N LYS A 126 5.13 -16.51 -5.31
CA LYS A 126 5.11 -15.17 -5.90
C LYS A 126 6.11 -14.24 -5.18
N PRO A 127 6.89 -13.43 -5.93
CA PRO A 127 7.79 -12.46 -5.33
C PRO A 127 7.02 -11.44 -4.48
N ALA A 128 7.64 -10.98 -3.40
CA ALA A 128 7.06 -9.98 -2.52
C ALA A 128 7.03 -8.58 -3.17
N ASN A 129 6.45 -7.61 -2.46
CA ASN A 129 6.45 -6.22 -2.90
C ASN A 129 7.89 -5.68 -3.03
N ARG A 130 8.09 -4.71 -3.93
CA ARG A 130 9.40 -4.11 -4.24
C ARG A 130 10.09 -3.49 -3.01
N ALA A 131 9.32 -2.99 -2.04
CA ALA A 131 9.85 -2.43 -0.80
C ALA A 131 10.65 -3.46 0.03
N ASP A 132 10.31 -4.75 -0.08
CA ASP A 132 10.87 -5.81 0.75
C ASP A 132 11.82 -6.73 -0.03
N PHE A 133 12.30 -6.31 -1.20
CA PHE A 133 13.03 -7.18 -2.12
C PHE A 133 14.33 -7.77 -1.53
N VAL A 134 15.11 -6.96 -0.80
CA VAL A 134 16.44 -7.36 -0.30
C VAL A 134 16.36 -7.86 1.14
N ARG A 135 15.77 -7.06 2.04
CA ARG A 135 15.75 -7.39 3.47
C ARG A 135 14.63 -8.38 3.83
N GLY A 136 13.63 -8.52 2.97
CA GLY A 136 12.39 -9.21 3.32
C GLY A 136 11.61 -8.47 4.40
N ALA A 137 10.61 -9.16 4.95
CA ALA A 137 9.84 -8.74 6.10
C ALA A 137 9.88 -9.84 7.16
N ALA A 138 9.85 -9.47 8.44
CA ALA A 138 9.89 -10.44 9.54
C ALA A 138 8.71 -11.43 9.55
N GLY A 139 7.58 -11.05 8.94
CA GLY A 139 6.43 -11.93 8.77
C GLY A 139 6.50 -12.86 7.55
N TYR A 140 7.62 -12.90 6.83
CA TYR A 140 7.79 -13.80 5.69
C TYR A 140 8.35 -15.15 6.10
N TYR A 141 7.77 -16.21 5.55
CA TYR A 141 8.30 -17.55 5.68
C TYR A 141 9.67 -17.61 4.97
N PRO A 142 10.69 -18.23 5.59
CA PRO A 142 11.97 -18.45 4.93
C PRO A 142 11.79 -19.42 3.76
N PHE A 143 12.70 -19.34 2.78
CA PHE A 143 12.76 -20.39 1.76
C PHE A 143 13.24 -21.69 2.39
N ALA A 144 12.73 -22.82 1.92
CA ALA A 144 13.15 -24.13 2.38
C ALA A 144 14.68 -24.29 2.20
N PRO A 145 15.45 -24.47 3.30
CA PRO A 145 16.89 -24.75 3.20
C PRO A 145 17.12 -26.09 2.50
N GLY A 146 18.03 -26.11 1.52
CA GLY A 146 18.44 -27.34 0.84
C GLY A 146 19.44 -28.15 1.66
N GLY A 147 19.56 -29.43 1.32
CA GLY A 147 20.48 -30.39 1.95
C GLY A 147 19.98 -30.98 3.26
N LEU A 148 18.70 -30.76 3.61
CA LEU A 148 18.06 -31.32 4.81
C LEU A 148 16.84 -32.13 4.40
N ASP A 149 16.99 -33.46 4.33
CA ASP A 149 15.95 -34.40 3.90
C ASP A 149 14.59 -34.15 4.58
N ALA A 150 14.59 -33.84 5.88
CA ALA A 150 13.37 -33.56 6.63
C ALA A 150 12.64 -32.30 6.15
N VAL A 151 13.39 -31.26 5.78
CA VAL A 151 12.82 -29.97 5.34
C VAL A 151 12.45 -30.03 3.87
N GLU A 152 13.26 -30.70 3.05
CA GLU A 152 12.96 -30.97 1.64
C GLU A 152 11.69 -31.81 1.49
N ALA A 153 11.51 -32.83 2.32
CA ALA A 153 10.27 -33.61 2.34
C ALA A 153 9.06 -32.74 2.70
N THR A 154 9.19 -31.82 3.67
CA THR A 154 8.09 -30.91 4.02
C THR A 154 7.78 -29.90 2.93
N ALA A 155 8.79 -29.36 2.25
CA ALA A 155 8.62 -28.41 1.14
C ALA A 155 8.02 -29.10 -0.09
N ALA A 156 8.48 -30.30 -0.43
CA ALA A 156 7.90 -31.12 -1.49
C ALA A 156 6.44 -31.47 -1.19
N LEU A 157 6.12 -31.83 0.06
CA LEU A 157 4.74 -32.03 0.48
C LEU A 157 3.92 -30.74 0.40
N GLU A 158 4.48 -29.58 0.72
CA GLU A 158 3.81 -28.28 0.57
C GLU A 158 3.47 -27.99 -0.90
N ASP A 159 4.45 -28.16 -1.79
CA ASP A 159 4.30 -27.98 -3.23
C ASP A 159 3.29 -28.99 -3.82
N GLU A 160 3.33 -30.24 -3.37
CA GLU A 160 2.35 -31.27 -3.72
C GLU A 160 0.94 -30.93 -3.24
N LEU A 161 0.78 -30.34 -2.06
CA LEU A 161 -0.54 -29.92 -1.56
C LEU A 161 -1.10 -28.75 -2.35
N ILE A 162 -0.24 -27.79 -2.70
CA ILE A 162 -0.61 -26.67 -3.58
C ILE A 162 -1.05 -27.23 -4.94
N GLN A 163 -0.39 -28.29 -5.43
CA GLN A 163 -0.78 -28.96 -6.68
C GLN A 163 -2.04 -29.84 -6.55
N LYS A 164 -2.23 -30.56 -5.44
CA LYS A 164 -3.30 -31.53 -5.20
C LYS A 164 -4.59 -30.94 -4.64
N GLN A 165 -4.74 -29.61 -4.54
CA GLN A 165 -6.04 -28.98 -4.28
C GLN A 165 -7.14 -29.32 -5.33
N GLN A 166 -6.83 -30.16 -6.32
CA GLN A 166 -7.75 -30.71 -7.31
C GLN A 166 -8.36 -32.08 -6.94
N ASP A 167 -7.75 -32.85 -6.03
CA ASP A 167 -8.27 -34.19 -5.71
C ASP A 167 -8.91 -34.22 -4.33
N THR A 168 -10.17 -34.65 -4.33
CA THR A 168 -11.08 -34.87 -3.22
C THR A 168 -10.59 -35.94 -2.24
N ASP A 169 -9.43 -35.75 -1.63
CA ASP A 169 -8.93 -36.62 -0.57
C ASP A 169 -8.32 -35.82 0.59
N GLY A 170 -9.01 -34.75 0.98
CA GLY A 170 -8.77 -34.01 2.23
C GLY A 170 -9.03 -34.84 3.49
N SER A 171 -9.49 -36.09 3.36
CA SER A 171 -9.85 -37.00 4.44
C SER A 171 -8.71 -37.20 5.46
N ARG A 172 -7.52 -37.62 5.01
CA ARG A 172 -6.44 -38.05 5.94
C ARG A 172 -5.82 -36.93 6.78
N LYS A 173 -5.82 -35.68 6.29
CA LYS A 173 -5.34 -34.52 7.07
C LYS A 173 -6.47 -33.83 7.85
N SER A 174 -7.69 -33.81 7.30
CA SER A 174 -8.87 -33.41 8.05
C SER A 174 -8.99 -34.29 9.29
N GLU A 175 -8.86 -35.62 9.19
CA GLU A 175 -8.91 -36.52 10.36
C GLU A 175 -7.90 -36.16 11.47
N LYS A 176 -6.66 -35.79 11.11
CA LYS A 176 -5.64 -35.39 12.09
C LYS A 176 -5.97 -34.06 12.77
N LEU A 177 -6.44 -33.07 12.00
CA LEU A 177 -6.87 -31.78 12.54
C LEU A 177 -8.17 -31.92 13.33
N ASN A 178 -9.09 -32.78 12.90
CA ASN A 178 -10.35 -33.10 13.58
C ASN A 178 -10.13 -33.81 14.92
N LYS A 179 -8.98 -34.48 15.09
CA LYS A 179 -8.60 -35.06 16.38
C LYS A 179 -8.15 -33.99 17.40
N ILE A 180 -7.65 -32.86 16.92
CA ILE A 180 -7.08 -31.78 17.75
C ILE A 180 -8.11 -30.68 17.99
N ILE A 181 -8.91 -30.37 16.97
CA ILE A 181 -9.99 -29.39 17.02
C ILE A 181 -11.25 -30.13 17.47
N ASN A 182 -11.87 -29.68 18.56
CA ASN A 182 -13.07 -30.31 19.09
C ASN A 182 -14.30 -30.02 18.21
N PHE A 183 -14.46 -30.75 17.10
CA PHE A 183 -15.66 -30.74 16.27
C PHE A 183 -16.85 -31.47 16.90
N ALA A 184 -16.68 -32.05 18.10
CA ALA A 184 -17.69 -32.87 18.78
C ALA A 184 -18.59 -32.08 19.75
N ALA A 185 -18.54 -30.74 19.74
CA ALA A 185 -19.54 -29.92 20.42
C ALA A 185 -20.95 -30.18 19.82
N GLU A 186 -22.01 -29.94 20.59
CA GLU A 186 -23.39 -30.21 20.16
C GLU A 186 -23.66 -29.55 18.79
N GLY A 187 -24.00 -30.37 17.79
CA GLY A 187 -24.32 -29.89 16.43
C GLY A 187 -23.14 -29.66 15.49
N GLY A 188 -21.90 -29.95 15.89
CA GLY A 188 -20.72 -29.86 15.01
C GLY A 188 -20.25 -28.43 14.71
N LEU A 189 -20.76 -27.45 15.46
CA LEU A 189 -20.37 -26.04 15.37
C LEU A 189 -19.10 -25.78 16.18
N LEU A 190 -18.19 -24.97 15.63
CA LEU A 190 -16.95 -24.57 16.29
C LEU A 190 -17.22 -23.38 17.22
N GLU A 191 -17.27 -23.63 18.53
CA GLU A 191 -17.57 -22.61 19.54
C GLU A 191 -16.34 -21.85 20.05
N VAL A 192 -15.20 -22.53 20.13
CA VAL A 192 -13.94 -21.98 20.67
C VAL A 192 -12.87 -21.99 19.58
N PRO A 193 -12.22 -20.84 19.30
CA PRO A 193 -11.14 -20.79 18.32
C PRO A 193 -9.90 -21.53 18.86
N PRO A 194 -9.09 -22.14 17.97
CA PRO A 194 -7.91 -22.89 18.37
C PRO A 194 -6.89 -22.01 19.10
N GLY A 195 -6.32 -22.52 20.20
CA GLY A 195 -5.37 -21.78 21.04
C GLY A 195 -6.01 -20.84 22.08
N PHE A 196 -7.34 -20.80 22.17
CA PHE A 196 -8.08 -20.02 23.16
C PHE A 196 -8.99 -20.90 24.03
N SER A 197 -9.54 -20.34 25.10
CA SER A 197 -10.42 -21.06 26.05
C SER A 197 -11.84 -20.48 26.17
N ARG A 198 -12.09 -19.23 25.74
CA ARG A 198 -13.31 -18.48 26.12
C ARG A 198 -14.49 -18.57 25.15
N GLY A 199 -14.25 -18.75 23.85
CA GLY A 199 -15.30 -18.71 22.82
C GLY A 199 -16.02 -17.35 22.68
N LEU A 200 -17.07 -17.31 21.87
CA LEU A 200 -17.92 -16.13 21.67
C LEU A 200 -19.04 -16.08 22.73
N ARG A 201 -19.23 -14.92 23.38
CA ARG A 201 -20.36 -14.66 24.28
C ARG A 201 -21.12 -13.46 23.75
N VAL A 202 -22.35 -13.68 23.33
CA VAL A 202 -23.27 -12.59 22.97
C VAL A 202 -23.78 -11.99 24.27
N SER A 203 -23.76 -10.67 24.41
CA SER A 203 -24.46 -10.00 25.51
C SER A 203 -25.96 -10.11 25.28
N ASP A 204 -26.69 -10.59 26.28
CA ASP A 204 -28.17 -10.58 26.30
C ASP A 204 -28.75 -9.17 26.14
#